data_AF-A0A5E4X4Q2-F1
#
_entry.id   AF-A0A5E4X4Q2-F1
#
_cell.length_a   1.000
_cell.length_b   1.000
_cell.length_c   1.000
_cell.angle_alpha   90.00
_cell.angle_beta   90.00
_cell.angle_gamma   90.00
#
_symmetry.space_group_name_H-M   'P 1'
#
loop_
_entity.id
_entity.type
_entity.pdbx_description
1 polymer ?
#
loop_
_entity_poly.entity_id
_entity_poly.type
_entity_poly.pdbx_seq_one_letter_code
_entity_poly.pdbx_strand_id
1 'polypeptide(L)' 'MPTFHFNLYDLTLFLPMAVAGALLVGGIPATTRATRYSLRAVGAMVGALAALLVVEALPVLV' A
#
# COMPACT_ATOMS: atom_id res chain seq x y z
N MET A 1 -8.58 -21.26 -9.81
CA MET A 1 -7.47 -20.64 -9.06
C MET A 1 -7.48 -19.15 -9.39
N PRO A 2 -7.46 -18.23 -8.42
CA PRO A 2 -7.37 -16.80 -8.74
C PRO A 2 -6.02 -16.54 -9.42
N THR A 3 -6.07 -16.05 -10.64
CA THR A 3 -4.89 -15.60 -11.41
C THR A 3 -4.76 -14.11 -11.20
N PHE A 4 -3.76 -13.67 -10.44
CA PHE A 4 -3.46 -12.25 -10.24
C PHE A 4 -2.92 -11.67 -11.56
N HIS A 5 -3.57 -10.62 -12.05
CA HIS A 5 -3.20 -9.98 -13.32
C HIS A 5 -2.50 -8.65 -13.03
N PHE A 6 -1.19 -8.71 -12.78
CA PHE A 6 -0.38 -7.51 -12.57
C PHE A 6 0.21 -7.01 -13.88
N ASN A 7 -0.14 -5.79 -14.28
CA ASN A 7 0.50 -5.07 -15.37
C ASN A 7 1.52 -4.04 -14.86
N LEU A 8 2.48 -3.67 -15.71
CA LEU A 8 3.44 -2.60 -15.41
C LEU A 8 2.76 -1.25 -15.19
N TYR A 9 1.59 -1.04 -15.78
CA TYR A 9 0.80 0.18 -15.58
C TYR A 9 0.25 0.30 -14.17
N ASP A 10 -0.07 -0.81 -13.50
CA ASP A 10 -0.63 -0.83 -12.15
C ASP A 10 0.37 -0.34 -11.10
N LEU A 11 1.68 -0.42 -11.40
CA LEU A 11 2.73 0.16 -10.54
C LEU A 11 2.57 1.67 -10.37
N THR A 12 1.99 2.37 -11.36
CA THR A 12 1.76 3.81 -11.28
C THR A 12 0.77 4.17 -10.17
N LEU A 13 -0.14 3.26 -9.81
CA LEU A 13 -1.13 3.42 -8.76
C LEU A 13 -0.66 2.76 -7.45
N PHE A 14 0.01 1.62 -7.56
CA PHE A 14 0.57 0.87 -6.44
C PHE A 14 1.63 1.65 -5.66
N LEU A 15 2.60 2.23 -6.36
CA LEU A 15 3.71 2.93 -5.74
C LEU A 15 3.27 4.15 -4.89
N PRO A 16 2.47 5.11 -5.40
CA PRO A 16 2.04 6.24 -4.59
C PRO A 16 1.13 5.80 -3.43
N MET A 17 0.33 4.74 -3.60
CA MET A 17 -0.58 4.27 -2.57
C MET A 17 0.14 3.56 -1.42
N ALA A 18 1.20 2.79 -1.72
CA ALA A 18 2.11 2.26 -0.71
C ALA A 18 2.83 3.40 0.05
N VAL A 19 3.34 4.41 -0.66
CA VAL A 19 3.99 5.58 -0.04
C VAL A 19 2.99 6.36 0.83
N ALA A 20 1.76 6.55 0.36
CA ALA A 20 0.71 7.22 1.11
C ALA A 20 0.39 6.47 2.41
N GLY A 21 0.25 5.14 2.36
CA GLY A 21 0.07 4.31 3.56
C GLY A 21 1.24 4.45 4.53
N ALA A 22 2.47 4.43 4.02
CA ALA A 22 3.68 4.61 4.84
C ALA A 22 3.71 5.97 5.55
N LEU A 23 3.32 7.04 4.86
CA LEU A 23 3.30 8.39 5.40
C LEU A 23 2.15 8.63 6.39
N LEU A 24 0.96 8.11 6.10
CA LEU A 24 -0.20 8.22 6.98
C LEU A 24 0.03 7.52 8.32
N VAL A 25 0.47 6.26 8.30
CA VAL A 25 0.74 5.49 9.52
C VAL A 25 2.06 5.92 10.16
N GLY A 26 3.06 6.31 9.36
CA GLY A 26 4.34 6.81 9.82
C GLY A 26 4.32 8.22 10.40
N GLY A 27 3.22 8.96 10.26
CA GLY A 27 2.99 10.27 10.87
C GLY A 27 2.63 10.18 12.36
N ILE A 28 2.30 8.97 12.86
CA ILE A 28 1.95 8.76 14.26
C ILE A 28 3.16 9.07 15.15
N PRO A 29 3.05 10.01 16.10
CA PRO A 29 4.16 10.40 16.96
C PRO A 29 4.51 9.25 17.91
N ALA A 30 5.54 8.49 17.56
CA ALA A 30 6.12 7.46 18.42
C ALA A 30 7.44 7.93 19.05
N THR A 31 7.63 7.58 20.33
CA THR A 31 8.79 7.96 21.17
C THR A 31 10.11 7.37 20.68
N THR A 32 10.09 6.17 20.10
CA THR A 32 11.33 5.51 19.65
C THR A 32 11.46 5.53 18.13
N ARG A 33 12.70 5.64 17.62
CA ARG A 33 12.99 5.57 16.18
C ARG A 33 12.57 4.24 15.57
N ALA A 34 12.75 3.14 16.31
CA ALA A 34 12.37 1.80 15.86
C ALA A 34 10.86 1.70 15.64
N THR A 35 10.05 2.24 16.55
CA THR A 35 8.59 2.26 16.40
C THR A 35 8.14 3.11 15.22
N ARG A 36 8.79 4.26 14.95
CA ARG A 36 8.46 5.06 13.75
C ARG A 36 8.76 4.32 12.45
N TYR A 37 9.88 3.58 12.39
CA TYR A 37 10.25 2.84 11.20
C TYR A 37 9.33 1.63 10.97
N SER A 38 8.97 0.92 12.04
CA SER A 38 8.00 -0.18 11.94
C SER A 38 6.62 0.32 11.54
N LEU A 39 6.15 1.45 12.07
CA LEU A 39 4.88 2.07 11.67
C LEU A 39 4.87 2.48 10.19
N ARG A 40 5.97 3.04 9.67
CA ARG A 40 6.11 3.32 8.23
C ARG A 40 6.07 2.05 7.39
N ALA A 41 6.77 1.00 7.81
CA ALA A 41 6.78 -0.27 7.09
C ALA A 41 5.38 -0.93 7.08
N VAL A 42 4.68 -0.92 8.20
CA VAL A 42 3.30 -1.42 8.31
C VAL A 42 2.38 -0.58 7.43
N GLY A 43 2.48 0.76 7.49
CA GLY A 43 1.72 1.65 6.62
C GLY A 43 1.97 1.39 5.14
N ALA A 44 3.24 1.18 4.74
CA ALA A 44 3.60 0.85 3.37
C ALA A 44 2.95 -0.46 2.92
N MET A 45 2.99 -1.48 3.78
CA MET A 45 2.42 -2.79 3.50
C MET A 45 0.90 -2.72 3.38
N VAL A 46 0.22 -1.98 4.26
CA VAL A 46 -1.23 -1.75 4.19
C VAL A 46 -1.60 -0.97 2.92
N GLY A 47 -0.87 0.09 2.59
CA GLY A 47 -1.10 0.86 1.37
C GLY A 47 -0.89 0.03 0.09
N ALA A 48 0.12 -0.84 0.08
CA ALA A 48 0.37 -1.79 -0.99
C ALA A 48 -0.77 -2.81 -1.15
N LEU A 49 -1.25 -3.37 -0.03
CA LEU A 49 -2.39 -4.30 -0.03
C LEU A 49 -3.70 -3.62 -0.48
N ALA A 50 -3.92 -2.37 -0.08
CA ALA A 50 -5.06 -1.59 -0.54
C ALA A 50 -4.99 -1.34 -2.06
N ALA A 51 -3.81 -0.99 -2.58
CA ALA A 51 -3.63 -0.80 -4.02
C ALA A 51 -3.84 -2.09 -4.81
N LEU A 52 -3.33 -3.23 -4.30
CA LEU A 52 -3.58 -4.55 -4.86
C LEU A 52 -5.09 -4.82 -4.95
N LEU A 53 -5.82 -4.56 -3.87
CA LEU A 53 -7.26 -4.76 -3.82
C LEU A 53 -7.98 -3.86 -4.82
N VAL A 54 -7.56 -2.61 -4.98
CA VAL A 54 -8.13 -1.69 -5.99
C VAL A 54 -7.89 -2.21 -7.40
N VAL A 55 -6.66 -2.64 -7.73
CA VAL A 55 -6.30 -3.16 -9.06
C VAL A 55 -7.12 -4.41 -9.40
N GLU A 56 -7.28 -5.32 -8.44
CA GLU A 56 -8.07 -6.54 -8.64
C GLU A 56 -9.59 -6.30 -8.60
N ALA A 57 -10.05 -5.24 -7.92
CA ALA A 57 -11.47 -4.87 -7.88
C ALA A 57 -11.92 -4.07 -9.11
N LEU A 58 -11.00 -3.36 -9.78
CA LEU A 58 -11.31 -2.59 -10.99
C LEU A 58 -12.03 -3.42 -12.07
N PRO A 59 -11.56 -4.63 -12.44
CA PRO A 59 -12.26 -5.50 -13.39
C PRO A 59 -13.66 -5.96 -12.96
N VAL A 60 -13.97 -5.95 -11.65
CA VAL A 60 -15.30 -6.31 -11.13
C VAL A 60 -16.27 -5.14 -11.23
N LEU A 61 -15.74 -3.91 -11.27
CA LEU A 61 -16.52 -2.68 -11.26
C LEU A 61 -16.99 -2.25 -12.65
N VAL A 62 -16.41 -2.82 -13.72
CA VAL A 62 -16.76 -2.60 -15.13
C VAL A 62 -17.56 -3.78 -15.66
#